data_AF-A0A2I2F8G3-F1
#
_entry.id   AF-A0A2I2F8G3-F1
#
_cell.length_a   1.000
_cell.length_b   1.000
_cell.length_c   1.000
_cell.angle_alpha   90.00
_cell.angle_beta   90.00
_cell.angle_gamma   90.00
#
_symmetry.space_group_name_H-M   'P 1'
#
loop_
_entity.id
_entity.type
_entity.pdbx_description
1 polymer ?
#
loop_
_entity_poly.entity_id
_entity_poly.type
_entity_poly.pdbx_seq_one_letter_code
_entity_poly.pdbx_strand_id
1 'polypeptide(L)'
;MITLEPMWGAHKESYRFSPDPNGGVSIKIAAGTPDINNVLQFEYTRTNDKVFRDMSTINLRPGSEFVRHKFALIPDDESNCPMVECNSDDCPGVYHKPNDDHATYGCPVGVNMNLMLGY
;
A
#
# COMPACT_ATOMS: atom_id res chain seq x y z
N MET A 1 -14.64 -5.63 6.58
CA MET A 1 -14.70 -4.48 5.65
C MET A 1 -14.79 -3.23 6.51
N ILE A 2 -13.98 -2.22 6.22
CA ILE A 2 -13.95 -0.95 6.96
C ILE A 2 -14.21 0.14 5.93
N THR A 3 -15.11 1.07 6.24
CA THR A 3 -15.41 2.24 5.41
C THR A 3 -14.73 3.45 6.02
N LEU A 4 -14.02 4.23 5.20
CA LEU A 4 -13.41 5.49 5.62
C LEU A 4 -14.28 6.63 5.10
N GLU A 5 -14.65 7.54 6.00
CA GLU A 5 -15.31 8.80 5.60
C GLU A 5 -14.31 9.71 4.86
N PRO A 6 -14.76 10.50 3.87
CA PRO A 6 -13.90 11.49 3.22
C PRO A 6 -13.27 12.46 4.22
N MET A 7 -12.11 13.03 3.86
CA MET A 7 -11.34 14.04 4.61
C MET A 7 -10.72 13.57 5.94
N TRP A 8 -11.49 12.92 6.82
CA TRP A 8 -11.06 12.62 8.19
C TRP A 8 -11.12 11.14 8.56
N GLY A 9 -11.63 10.29 7.66
CA GLY A 9 -11.66 8.85 7.85
C GLY A 9 -10.25 8.27 7.90
N ALA A 10 -9.96 7.53 8.96
CA ALA A 10 -8.68 6.84 9.13
C ALA A 10 -8.89 5.43 9.67
N HIS A 11 -8.01 4.53 9.29
CA HIS A 11 -7.90 3.21 9.87
C HIS A 11 -6.46 2.96 10.31
N LYS A 12 -6.31 2.24 11.42
CA LYS A 12 -5.03 1.81 11.97
C LYS A 12 -5.12 0.33 12.33
N GLU A 13 -4.16 -0.44 11.85
CA GLU A 13 -3.92 -1.82 12.27
C GLU A 13 -2.42 -2.06 12.48
N SER A 14 -2.08 -3.02 13.35
CA SER A 14 -0.70 -3.47 13.55
C SER A 14 -0.31 -4.51 12.51
N TYR A 15 0.96 -4.56 12.11
CA TYR A 15 1.45 -5.62 11.23
C TYR A 15 1.21 -7.00 11.83
N ARG A 16 0.60 -7.90 11.05
CA ARG A 16 0.38 -9.31 11.43
C ARG A 16 1.35 -10.23 10.69
N PHE A 17 1.61 -11.39 11.27
CA PHE A 17 2.19 -12.49 10.51
C PHE A 17 1.14 -13.03 9.53
N SER A 18 1.58 -13.41 8.33
CA SER A 18 0.71 -14.10 7.39
C SER A 18 0.30 -15.47 7.95
N PRO A 19 -0.96 -15.90 7.77
CA PRO A 19 -1.36 -17.27 8.07
C PRO A 19 -0.72 -18.29 7.11
N ASP A 20 -0.26 -17.85 5.93
CA ASP A 20 0.54 -18.65 5.01
C ASP A 20 2.03 -18.45 5.31
N PRO A 21 2.80 -19.51 5.64
CA PRO A 21 4.23 -19.42 5.93
C PRO A 21 5.08 -18.79 4.81
N ASN A 22 4.61 -18.83 3.56
CA ASN A 22 5.30 -18.26 2.41
C ASN A 22 4.56 -17.04 1.82
N GLY A 23 3.48 -16.59 2.46
CA GLY A 23 2.63 -15.51 1.96
C GLY A 23 2.88 -14.17 2.64
N GLY A 24 2.41 -13.11 1.99
CA GLY A 24 2.30 -11.77 2.56
C GLY A 24 0.88 -11.47 3.06
N VAL A 25 0.73 -10.28 3.62
CA VAL A 25 -0.56 -9.65 3.94
C VAL A 25 -0.82 -8.57 2.90
N SER A 26 -2.03 -8.57 2.32
CA SER A 26 -2.45 -7.55 1.35
C SER A 26 -3.65 -6.77 1.93
N ILE A 27 -3.46 -5.48 2.16
CA ILE A 27 -4.53 -4.54 2.53
C ILE A 27 -5.06 -3.93 1.24
N LYS A 28 -6.28 -4.31 0.87
CA LYS A 28 -6.92 -3.92 -0.39
C LYS A 28 -7.89 -2.78 -0.14
N ILE A 29 -7.72 -1.67 -0.87
CA ILE A 29 -8.50 -0.44 -0.72
C ILE A 29 -9.23 -0.14 -2.02
N ALA A 30 -10.56 0.02 -1.94
CA ALA A 30 -11.42 0.41 -3.05
C ALA A 30 -11.98 1.82 -2.82
N ALA A 31 -12.18 2.58 -3.89
CA ALA A 31 -12.87 3.88 -3.86
C ALA A 31 -14.34 3.71 -4.26
N GLY A 32 -15.26 4.27 -3.48
CA GLY A 32 -16.70 4.16 -3.72
C GLY A 32 -17.25 2.78 -3.35
N THR A 33 -17.88 2.09 -4.31
CA THR A 33 -18.40 0.73 -4.08
C THR A 33 -17.26 -0.28 -4.02
N PRO A 34 -17.16 -1.11 -2.96
CA PRO A 34 -16.12 -2.13 -2.87
C PRO A 34 -16.13 -3.11 -4.04
N ASP A 35 -15.04 -3.16 -4.80
CA ASP A 35 -14.80 -4.12 -5.88
C ASP A 35 -13.36 -4.65 -5.75
N ILE A 36 -13.21 -5.93 -5.42
CA ILE A 36 -11.90 -6.57 -5.20
C ILE A 36 -11.03 -6.58 -6.47
N ASN A 37 -11.63 -6.39 -7.64
CA ASN A 37 -10.93 -6.32 -8.93
C ASN A 37 -10.63 -4.88 -9.36
N ASN A 38 -10.84 -3.91 -8.46
CA ASN A 38 -10.52 -2.50 -8.66
C ASN A 38 -9.98 -1.89 -7.35
N VAL A 39 -8.77 -2.31 -6.96
CA VAL A 39 -8.18 -1.96 -5.66
C VAL A 39 -6.76 -1.43 -5.79
N LEU A 40 -6.43 -0.44 -4.96
CA LEU A 40 -5.07 -0.16 -4.54
C LEU A 40 -4.68 -1.16 -3.45
N GLN A 41 -3.44 -1.63 -3.46
CA GLN A 41 -2.97 -2.62 -2.51
C GLN A 41 -1.74 -2.08 -1.78
N PHE A 42 -1.78 -2.15 -0.45
CA PHE A 42 -0.58 -2.08 0.39
C PHE A 42 -0.28 -3.50 0.85
N GLU A 43 0.85 -4.03 0.40
CA GLU A 43 1.24 -5.41 0.67
C GLU A 43 2.47 -5.42 1.57
N TYR A 44 2.50 -6.36 2.51
CA TYR A 44 3.66 -6.53 3.37
C TYR A 44 3.86 -7.96 3.85
N THR A 45 5.12 -8.31 4.05
CA THR A 45 5.57 -9.53 4.73
C THR A 45 6.35 -9.14 5.97
N ARG A 46 5.82 -9.50 7.14
CA ARG A 46 6.44 -9.24 8.43
C ARG A 46 7.35 -10.40 8.83
N THR A 47 8.59 -10.09 9.19
CA THR A 47 9.51 -10.96 9.95
C THR A 47 9.67 -10.43 11.39
N ASN A 48 10.56 -11.02 12.16
CA ASN A 48 10.85 -10.54 13.52
C ASN A 48 11.57 -9.19 13.56
N ASP A 49 12.32 -8.87 12.51
CA ASP A 49 13.21 -7.71 12.41
C ASP A 49 12.77 -6.69 11.35
N LYS A 50 12.07 -7.14 10.31
CA LYS A 50 11.69 -6.32 9.16
C LYS A 50 10.22 -6.43 8.81
N VAL A 51 9.78 -5.43 8.07
CA VAL A 51 8.58 -5.45 7.25
C VAL A 51 9.04 -5.20 5.82
N PHE A 52 8.92 -6.22 4.97
CA PHE A 52 9.07 -6.05 3.52
C PHE A 52 7.74 -5.57 3.00
N ARG A 53 7.74 -4.45 2.28
CA ARG A 53 6.50 -3.83 1.80
C ARG A 53 6.56 -3.41 0.36
N ASP A 54 5.39 -3.27 -0.23
CA ASP A 54 5.19 -2.69 -1.54
C ASP A 54 3.81 -2.05 -1.64
N MET A 55 3.68 -1.18 -2.65
CA MET A 55 2.41 -0.65 -3.10
C MET A 55 2.13 -1.24 -4.48
N SER A 56 0.90 -1.63 -4.75
CA SER A 56 0.53 -2.35 -5.96
C SER A 56 -0.76 -1.80 -6.57
N THR A 57 -0.68 -1.51 -7.88
CA THR A 57 -1.81 -1.07 -8.71
C THR A 57 -2.20 -2.12 -9.75
N ILE A 58 -1.67 -3.35 -9.65
CA ILE A 58 -1.95 -4.48 -10.56
C ILE A 58 -3.46 -4.69 -10.77
N ASN A 59 -4.25 -4.54 -9.71
CA ASN A 59 -5.71 -4.71 -9.74
C ASN A 59 -6.46 -3.38 -9.82
N LEU A 60 -5.80 -2.29 -10.17
CA LEU A 60 -6.42 -0.99 -10.28
C LEU A 60 -6.79 -0.70 -11.73
N ARG A 61 -8.01 -0.26 -11.98
CA ARG A 61 -8.43 0.10 -13.35
C ARG A 61 -7.83 1.45 -13.75
N PRO A 62 -7.48 1.63 -15.04
CA PRO A 62 -7.08 2.94 -15.55
C PRO A 62 -8.10 4.03 -15.22
N GLY A 63 -7.62 5.18 -14.77
CA GLY A 63 -8.47 6.32 -14.41
C GLY A 63 -9.26 6.15 -13.11
N SER A 64 -8.83 5.25 -12.22
CA SER A 64 -9.35 5.15 -10.85
C SER A 64 -9.13 6.43 -10.04
N GLU A 65 -9.93 6.61 -8.98
CA GLU A 65 -9.81 7.77 -8.08
C GLU A 65 -8.43 7.89 -7.42
N PHE A 66 -7.77 6.76 -7.11
CA PHE A 66 -6.44 6.78 -6.48
C PHE A 66 -5.37 7.36 -7.41
N VAL A 67 -5.44 7.09 -8.71
CA VAL A 67 -4.52 7.70 -9.68
C VAL A 67 -4.86 9.17 -9.90
N ARG A 68 -6.16 9.50 -9.99
CA ARG A 68 -6.62 10.88 -10.21
C ARG A 68 -6.26 11.83 -9.07
N HIS A 69 -6.38 11.36 -7.83
CA HIS A 69 -6.26 12.18 -6.64
C HIS A 69 -4.97 11.94 -5.84
N LYS A 70 -4.04 11.14 -6.39
CA LYS A 70 -2.77 10.78 -5.77
C LYS A 70 -2.91 9.92 -4.53
N PHE A 71 -1.83 9.21 -4.22
CA PHE A 71 -1.65 8.53 -2.95
C PHE A 71 -0.16 8.54 -2.57
N ALA A 72 0.12 8.39 -1.27
CA ALA A 72 1.47 8.21 -0.79
C ALA A 72 1.53 7.26 0.40
N LEU A 73 2.54 6.41 0.42
CA LEU A 73 2.92 5.61 1.58
C LEU A 73 4.14 6.27 2.23
N ILE A 74 3.89 6.91 3.38
CA ILE A 74 4.85 7.73 4.10
C ILE A 74 5.25 7.02 5.40
N PRO A 75 6.49 6.52 5.48
CA PRO A 75 7.04 5.96 6.72
C PRO A 75 7.32 7.06 7.75
N ASP A 76 7.21 6.75 9.04
CA ASP A 76 7.59 7.69 10.10
C ASP A 76 9.12 7.78 10.33
N ASP A 77 9.89 6.92 9.65
CA ASP A 77 11.35 6.97 9.56
C ASP A 77 11.79 6.79 8.10
N GLU A 78 11.78 7.89 7.35
CA GLU A 78 12.19 7.91 5.94
C GLU A 78 13.67 7.56 5.72
N SER A 79 14.52 7.72 6.75
CA SER A 79 15.95 7.43 6.65
C SER A 79 16.26 5.93 6.55
N ASN A 80 15.38 5.10 7.09
CA ASN A 80 15.49 3.64 7.07
C ASN A 80 14.39 2.95 6.26
N CYS A 81 13.49 3.73 5.65
CA CYS A 81 12.39 3.23 4.85
C CYS A 81 11.97 4.30 3.84
N PRO A 82 12.20 4.14 2.53
CA PRO A 82 11.87 5.19 1.57
C PRO A 82 10.36 5.38 1.45
N MET A 83 9.90 6.61 1.18
CA MET A 83 8.50 6.88 0.85
C MET A 83 8.15 6.42 -0.57
N VAL A 84 6.85 6.24 -0.84
CA VAL A 84 6.32 6.10 -2.20
C VAL A 84 5.24 7.15 -2.39
N GLU A 85 5.34 7.97 -3.43
CA GLU A 85 4.32 8.94 -3.81
C GLU A 85 3.97 8.73 -5.28
N CYS A 86 2.66 8.67 -5.57
CA CYS A 86 2.15 8.45 -6.91
C CYS A 86 1.13 9.51 -7.27
N ASN A 87 1.39 10.20 -8.37
CA ASN A 87 0.55 11.28 -8.92
C ASN A 87 0.12 11.03 -10.38
N SER A 88 0.44 9.86 -10.92
CA SER A 88 0.06 9.42 -12.26
C SER A 88 0.06 7.90 -12.34
N ASP A 89 -0.43 7.35 -13.45
CA ASP A 89 -0.37 5.90 -13.73
C ASP A 89 1.08 5.40 -13.86
N ASP A 90 2.05 6.25 -14.23
CA ASP A 90 3.47 5.91 -14.34
C ASP A 90 4.20 6.21 -13.03
N CYS A 91 3.96 5.37 -12.01
CA CYS A 91 4.57 5.52 -10.68
C CYS A 91 5.67 4.48 -10.43
N PRO A 92 6.96 4.84 -10.40
CA PRO A 92 8.06 3.89 -10.29
C PRO A 92 8.20 3.22 -8.90
N GLY A 93 7.47 3.70 -7.88
CA GLY A 93 7.48 3.12 -6.53
C GLY A 93 6.44 2.02 -6.31
N VAL A 94 5.81 1.53 -7.38
CA VAL A 94 4.61 0.69 -7.33
C VAL A 94 4.70 -0.45 -8.32
N TYR A 95 4.20 -1.61 -7.90
CA TYR A 95 3.99 -2.75 -8.77
C TYR A 95 2.86 -2.48 -9.76
N HIS A 96 3.19 -2.47 -11.04
CA HIS A 96 2.22 -2.38 -12.14
C HIS A 96 1.88 -3.74 -12.73
N LYS A 97 2.74 -4.74 -12.53
CA LYS A 97 2.61 -6.09 -13.10
C LYS A 97 2.95 -7.16 -12.06
N PRO A 98 2.36 -8.37 -12.15
CA PRO A 98 2.61 -9.45 -11.18
C PRO A 98 4.07 -9.92 -11.08
N ASN A 99 4.85 -9.73 -12.14
CA ASN A 99 6.25 -10.14 -12.23
C ASN A 99 7.22 -8.98 -12.05
N ASP A 100 6.72 -7.85 -11.58
CA ASP A 100 7.56 -6.75 -11.12
C ASP A 100 8.29 -7.19 -9.84
N ASP A 101 9.53 -6.75 -9.63
CA ASP A 101 10.32 -7.07 -8.44
C ASP A 101 11.14 -5.87 -7.91
N HIS A 102 11.04 -4.71 -8.56
CA HIS A 102 11.88 -3.55 -8.24
C HIS A 102 11.35 -2.67 -7.10
N ALA A 103 10.05 -2.74 -6.79
CA ALA A 103 9.38 -1.81 -5.88
C ALA A 103 9.16 -2.35 -4.46
N THR A 104 9.88 -3.41 -4.05
CA THR A 104 9.84 -3.91 -2.66
C THR A 104 10.94 -3.29 -1.80
N TYR A 105 10.53 -2.80 -0.64
CA TYR A 105 11.43 -2.19 0.34
C TYR A 105 11.37 -2.93 1.67
N GLY A 106 12.55 -3.23 2.23
CA GLY A 106 12.66 -3.80 3.58
C GLY A 106 12.88 -2.71 4.62
N CYS A 107 11.91 -2.50 5.50
CA CYS A 107 11.95 -1.48 6.55
C CYS A 107 12.04 -2.13 7.95
N PRO A 108 12.60 -1.46 8.96
CA PRO A 108 12.59 -1.98 10.33
C PRO A 108 11.16 -2.22 10.83
N VAL A 109 10.92 -3.29 11.59
CA VAL A 109 9.57 -3.66 12.07
C VAL A 109 8.89 -2.60 12.96
N GLY A 110 9.67 -1.66 13.52
CA GLY A 110 9.17 -0.55 14.33
C GLY A 110 8.65 0.65 13.53
N VAL A 111 8.89 0.70 12.22
CA VAL A 111 8.45 1.81 11.35
C VAL A 111 6.96 1.73 11.09
N ASN A 112 6.24 2.81 11.38
CA ASN A 112 4.84 2.93 11.03
C ASN A 112 4.70 3.48 9.61
N MET A 113 3.76 2.91 8.85
CA MET A 113 3.46 3.35 7.50
C MET A 113 2.13 4.09 7.49
N ASN A 114 2.13 5.31 6.97
CA ASN A 114 0.93 6.11 6.78
C ASN A 114 0.58 6.13 5.29
N LEU A 115 -0.53 5.47 4.92
CA LEU A 115 -1.06 5.53 3.57
C LEU A 115 -2.04 6.69 3.44
N MET A 116 -1.59 7.78 2.81
CA MET A 116 -2.39 8.95 2.52
C MET A 116 -3.08 8.80 1.17
N LEU A 117 -4.38 9.11 1.12
CA LEU A 117 -5.24 8.98 -0.06
C LEU A 117 -5.88 10.32 -0.38
N GLY A 118 -5.79 10.79 -1.63
CA GLY A 118 -6.57 11.93 -2.10
C GLY A 118 -6.23 13.28 -1.47
N TYR A 119 -4.94 13.62 -1.36
CA TYR A 119 -4.44 14.83 -0.69
C TYR A 119 -3.87 15.88 -1.64
#